data_AF-A0AA43GRQ9-F1
#
_entry.id   AF-A0AA43GRQ9-F1
#
_cell.length_a   1.000
_cell.length_b   1.000
_cell.length_c   1.000
_cell.angle_alpha   90.00
_cell.angle_beta   90.00
_cell.angle_gamma   90.00
#
_symmetry.space_group_name_H-M   'P 1'
#
loop_
_entity.id
_entity.type
_entity.pdbx_description
1 polymer ?
#
loop_
_entity_poly.entity_id
_entity_poly.type
_entity_poly.pdbx_seq_one_letter_code
_entity_poly.pdbx_strand_id
1 'polypeptide(L)'
;MSKNLAPRQLVGILMICVMISSCSGGTSSNTSNRPSPSPSPTPSPSPSPSPSPSERAELEWQQYRSDCQDSSTPIPRRTFSDGSRGRCEFGPRRRPDGSSIPVAFRDR
;
A
#
# COMPACT_ATOMS: atom_id res chain seq x y z
N MET A 1 57.15 21.67 26.04
CA MET A 1 57.99 20.53 25.61
C MET A 1 57.18 19.64 24.67
N SER A 2 57.10 20.03 23.39
CA SER A 2 56.36 19.27 22.38
C SER A 2 57.31 18.26 21.75
N LYS A 3 57.15 16.99 22.11
CA LYS A 3 57.97 15.89 21.60
C LYS A 3 57.45 15.60 20.19
N ASN A 4 58.16 16.01 19.16
CA ASN A 4 57.83 15.66 17.78
C ASN A 4 58.06 14.16 17.59
N LEU A 5 56.98 13.37 17.64
CA LEU A 5 57.04 11.96 17.30
C LEU A 5 57.25 11.84 15.77
N ALA A 6 58.32 11.16 15.38
CA ALA A 6 58.66 10.93 13.98
C ALA A 6 57.49 10.29 13.22
N PRO A 7 57.23 10.66 11.95
CA PRO A 7 56.09 10.16 11.18
C PRO A 7 56.08 8.63 11.03
N ARG A 8 57.25 7.99 11.15
CA ARG A 8 57.40 6.52 11.20
C ARG A 8 56.74 5.88 12.42
N GLN A 9 56.77 6.54 13.58
CA GLN A 9 56.11 6.07 14.80
C GLN A 9 54.58 6.22 14.71
N LEU A 10 54.10 7.29 14.08
CA LEU A 10 52.68 7.55 13.92
C LEU A 10 52.00 6.55 12.96
N VAL A 11 52.68 6.15 11.88
CA VAL A 11 52.19 5.10 10.96
C VAL A 11 52.17 3.72 11.64
N GLY A 12 53.15 3.41 12.48
CA GLY A 12 53.18 2.16 13.27
C GLY A 12 52.03 2.07 14.27
N ILE A 13 51.76 3.17 14.99
CA ILE A 13 50.63 3.26 15.94
C ILE A 13 49.29 3.11 15.21
N LEU A 14 49.13 3.74 14.04
CA LEU A 14 47.90 3.64 13.23
C LEU A 14 47.65 2.19 12.77
N MET A 15 48.68 1.47 12.32
CA MET A 15 48.56 0.08 11.88
C MET A 15 48.24 -0.89 13.04
N ILE A 16 48.79 -0.61 14.23
CA ILE A 16 48.44 -1.35 15.46
C ILE A 16 46.96 -1.15 15.82
N CYS A 17 46.45 0.08 15.74
CA CYS A 17 45.04 0.37 16.02
C CYS A 17 44.06 -0.36 15.08
N VAL A 18 44.43 -0.55 13.80
CA VAL A 18 43.59 -1.27 12.83
C VAL A 18 43.52 -2.77 13.15
N MET A 19 44.59 -3.38 13.66
CA MET A 19 44.62 -4.80 14.01
C MET A 19 43.89 -5.13 15.33
N ILE A 20 43.80 -4.19 16.27
CA ILE A 20 43.07 -4.38 17.54
C ILE A 20 41.54 -4.42 17.31
N SER A 21 41.04 -3.91 16.16
CA SER A 21 39.60 -3.83 15.88
C SER A 21 38.97 -5.15 15.36
N SER A 22 39.75 -6.21 15.11
CA SER A 22 39.25 -7.43 14.46
C SER A 22 39.21 -8.70 15.33
N CYS A 23 39.43 -8.60 16.65
CA CYS A 23 39.29 -9.76 17.56
C CYS A 23 38.39 -9.46 18.77
N SER A 24 37.10 -9.20 18.53
CA SER A 24 36.08 -9.38 19.56
C SER A 24 35.35 -10.69 19.30
N GLY A 25 35.98 -11.79 19.71
CA GLY A 25 35.43 -13.14 19.62
C GLY A 25 35.86 -13.99 20.82
N GLY A 26 34.88 -14.35 21.67
CA GLY A 26 34.94 -15.40 22.70
C GLY A 26 35.58 -14.96 24.03
N THR A 27 35.13 -15.34 25.23
CA THR A 27 34.24 -16.42 25.72
C THR A 27 34.05 -16.20 27.22
N SER A 28 32.88 -16.55 27.79
CA SER A 28 32.75 -17.53 28.89
C SER A 28 31.44 -17.40 29.68
N SER A 29 30.62 -18.43 29.51
CA SER A 29 29.81 -19.16 30.50
C SER A 29 29.37 -18.45 31.78
N ASN A 30 28.06 -18.33 31.95
CA ASN A 30 27.25 -18.89 33.05
C ASN A 30 26.02 -18.00 33.29
N THR A 31 24.82 -18.49 32.96
CA THR A 31 23.61 -18.42 33.80
C THR A 31 22.36 -18.82 33.02
N SER A 32 21.64 -19.75 33.64
CA SER A 32 20.17 -19.82 33.66
C SER A 32 19.46 -20.17 32.35
N ASN A 33 19.00 -21.42 32.30
CA ASN A 33 17.84 -21.84 31.51
C ASN A 33 16.64 -20.92 31.82
N ARG A 34 16.46 -19.86 31.04
CA ARG A 34 15.18 -19.16 30.95
C ARG A 34 14.63 -19.42 29.56
N PRO A 35 13.56 -20.21 29.40
CA PRO A 35 12.89 -20.28 28.10
C PRO A 35 12.47 -18.85 27.74
N SER A 36 12.94 -18.39 26.58
CA SER A 36 12.47 -17.14 25.99
C SER A 36 10.93 -17.23 25.91
N PRO A 37 10.16 -16.26 26.44
CA PRO A 37 8.73 -16.25 26.20
C PRO A 37 8.52 -16.23 24.69
N SER A 38 7.81 -17.22 24.16
CA SER A 38 7.41 -17.27 22.76
C SER A 38 6.83 -15.91 22.37
N PRO A 39 7.20 -15.34 21.20
CA PRO A 39 6.57 -14.12 20.73
C PRO A 39 5.06 -14.37 20.70
N SER A 40 4.31 -13.47 21.34
CA SER A 40 2.85 -13.49 21.33
C SER A 40 2.38 -13.56 19.88
N PRO A 41 1.41 -14.43 19.53
CA PRO A 41 0.89 -14.46 18.18
C PRO A 41 0.39 -13.06 17.82
N THR A 42 0.87 -12.53 16.68
CA THR A 42 0.34 -11.31 16.10
C THR A 42 -1.14 -11.54 15.89
N PRO A 43 -2.04 -10.69 16.42
CA PRO A 43 -3.47 -10.86 16.18
C PRO A 43 -3.69 -10.84 14.67
N SER A 44 -4.32 -11.88 14.16
CA SER A 44 -4.73 -11.94 12.75
C SER A 44 -5.56 -10.68 12.45
N PRO A 45 -5.32 -9.99 11.32
CA PRO A 45 -6.19 -8.90 10.91
C PRO A 45 -7.62 -9.44 10.87
N SER A 46 -8.54 -8.72 11.54
CA SER A 46 -9.96 -9.04 11.48
C SER A 46 -10.39 -9.09 10.01
N PRO A 47 -11.21 -10.07 9.59
CA PRO A 47 -11.74 -10.07 8.24
C PRO A 47 -12.50 -8.77 8.00
N SER A 48 -12.25 -8.14 6.85
CA SER A 48 -13.03 -6.98 6.42
C SER A 48 -14.50 -7.40 6.31
N PRO A 49 -15.45 -6.57 6.77
CA PRO A 49 -16.86 -6.86 6.58
C PRO A 49 -17.15 -7.03 5.09
N SER A 50 -17.92 -8.07 4.75
CA SER A 50 -18.46 -8.22 3.40
C SER A 50 -19.42 -7.06 3.15
N PRO A 51 -19.38 -6.40 1.97
CA PRO A 51 -20.30 -5.33 1.67
C PRO A 51 -21.73 -5.86 1.72
N SER A 52 -22.61 -5.07 2.32
CA SER A 52 -24.04 -5.29 2.27
C SER A 52 -24.55 -5.23 0.81
N PRO A 53 -25.70 -5.84 0.49
CA PRO A 53 -26.28 -5.77 -0.85
C PRO A 53 -26.47 -4.33 -1.36
N SER A 54 -26.80 -3.41 -0.45
CA SER A 54 -26.95 -1.98 -0.76
C SER A 54 -25.63 -1.31 -1.14
N GLU A 55 -24.54 -1.62 -0.42
CA GLU A 55 -23.20 -1.10 -0.75
C GLU A 55 -22.70 -1.66 -2.08
N ARG A 56 -22.97 -2.95 -2.33
CA ARG A 56 -22.64 -3.58 -3.61
C ARG A 56 -23.38 -2.89 -4.77
N ALA A 57 -24.68 -2.62 -4.61
CA ALA A 57 -25.46 -1.92 -5.63
C ALA A 57 -24.95 -0.49 -5.88
N GLU A 58 -24.45 0.19 -4.84
CA GLU A 58 -23.86 1.52 -5.00
C GLU A 58 -22.53 1.46 -5.78
N LEU A 59 -21.64 0.52 -5.45
CA LEU A 59 -20.40 0.31 -6.21
C LEU A 59 -20.69 -0.01 -7.69
N GLU A 60 -21.67 -0.89 -7.92
CA GLU A 60 -22.16 -1.23 -9.24
C GLU A 60 -22.72 -0.04 -10.02
N TRP A 61 -23.41 0.86 -9.32
CA TRP A 61 -23.94 2.10 -9.88
C TRP A 61 -22.84 3.09 -10.24
N GLN A 62 -21.83 3.26 -9.38
CA GLN A 62 -20.70 4.15 -9.64
C GLN A 62 -19.87 3.68 -10.83
N GLN A 63 -19.64 2.37 -10.96
CA GLN A 63 -18.97 1.80 -12.12
C GLN A 63 -19.79 2.07 -13.39
N TYR A 64 -21.10 1.78 -13.37
CA TYR A 64 -21.98 2.02 -14.52
C TYR A 64 -22.01 3.50 -14.94
N ARG A 65 -21.98 4.42 -13.98
CA ARG A 65 -21.91 5.86 -14.24
C ARG A 65 -20.60 6.26 -14.93
N SER A 66 -19.48 5.70 -14.49
CA SER A 66 -18.15 5.96 -15.08
C SER A 66 -18.09 5.42 -16.51
N ASP A 67 -18.54 4.17 -16.70
CA ASP A 67 -18.64 3.56 -18.02
C ASP A 67 -19.52 4.41 -18.95
N CYS A 68 -20.68 4.86 -18.46
CA CYS A 68 -21.60 5.73 -19.21
C CYS A 68 -20.92 7.03 -19.61
N GLN A 69 -20.14 7.67 -18.73
CA GLN A 69 -19.43 8.90 -19.07
C GLN A 69 -18.33 8.72 -20.11
N ASP A 70 -17.60 7.62 -20.06
CA ASP A 70 -16.48 7.36 -20.98
C ASP A 70 -16.92 6.71 -22.30
N SER A 71 -18.13 6.15 -22.36
CA SER A 71 -18.64 5.51 -23.55
C SER A 71 -19.10 6.50 -24.61
N SER A 72 -18.57 6.33 -25.82
CA SER A 72 -19.09 6.94 -27.05
C SER A 72 -20.25 6.14 -27.67
N THR A 73 -20.59 4.98 -27.09
CA THR A 73 -21.63 4.07 -27.58
C THR A 73 -22.77 3.89 -26.57
N PRO A 74 -23.98 3.53 -27.03
CA PRO A 74 -25.09 3.24 -26.12
C PRO A 74 -24.76 2.07 -25.19
N ILE A 75 -24.74 2.33 -23.89
CA ILE A 75 -24.62 1.28 -22.88
C ILE A 75 -26.00 0.67 -22.63
N PRO A 76 -26.12 -0.67 -22.62
CA PRO A 76 -27.39 -1.32 -22.31
C PRO A 76 -27.86 -0.99 -20.89
N ARG A 77 -29.17 -1.16 -20.67
CA ARG A 77 -29.75 -1.07 -19.33
C ARG A 77 -29.17 -2.18 -18.45
N ARG A 78 -28.89 -1.87 -17.19
CA ARG A 78 -28.34 -2.81 -16.21
C ARG A 78 -29.24 -2.88 -14.98
N THR A 79 -29.52 -4.07 -14.48
CA THR A 79 -30.15 -4.24 -13.15
C THR A 79 -29.05 -4.42 -12.12
N PHE A 80 -29.12 -3.70 -11.01
CA PHE A 80 -28.15 -3.72 -9.92
C PHE A 80 -28.57 -4.70 -8.81
N SER A 81 -27.64 -4.97 -7.89
CA SER A 81 -27.85 -5.90 -6.77
C SER A 81 -29.00 -5.50 -5.83
N ASP A 82 -29.40 -4.22 -5.79
CA ASP A 82 -30.55 -3.71 -5.03
C ASP A 82 -31.88 -3.81 -5.81
N GLY A 83 -31.87 -4.35 -7.03
CA GLY A 83 -33.03 -4.40 -7.93
C GLY A 83 -33.26 -3.12 -8.74
N SER A 84 -32.51 -2.04 -8.46
CA SER A 84 -32.58 -0.80 -9.23
C SER A 84 -32.15 -1.03 -10.68
N ARG A 85 -32.67 -0.22 -11.60
CA ARG A 85 -32.33 -0.28 -13.03
C ARG A 85 -31.56 0.97 -13.46
N GLY A 86 -30.37 0.77 -14.01
CA GLY A 86 -29.54 1.80 -14.63
C GLY A 86 -29.84 1.92 -16.12
N ARG A 87 -29.88 3.14 -16.64
CA ARG A 87 -29.90 3.45 -18.07
C ARG A 87 -28.97 4.61 -18.39
N CYS A 88 -28.36 4.59 -19.56
CA CYS A 88 -27.48 5.64 -20.07
C CYS A 88 -28.17 6.31 -21.26
N GLU A 89 -28.40 7.62 -21.18
CA GLU A 89 -29.06 8.40 -22.24
C GLU A 89 -28.14 9.51 -22.72
N PHE A 90 -28.02 9.68 -24.04
CA PHE A 90 -27.26 10.79 -24.61
C PHE A 90 -28.10 12.06 -24.57
N GLY A 91 -27.70 12.98 -23.68
CA GLY A 91 -28.40 14.24 -23.50
C GLY A 91 -28.15 15.23 -24.66
N PRO A 92 -28.85 16.38 -24.65
CA PRO A 92 -28.64 17.44 -25.64
C PRO A 92 -27.34 18.20 -25.41
N ARG A 93 -26.73 18.10 -24.22
CA ARG A 93 -25.44 18.73 -23.93
C ARG A 93 -24.36 18.03 -24.76
N ARG A 94 -23.54 18.82 -25.42
CA ARG A 94 -22.40 18.32 -26.20
C ARG A 94 -21.08 18.68 -25.52
N ARG A 95 -20.10 17.80 -25.66
CA ARG A 95 -18.70 18.09 -25.34
C ARG A 95 -18.13 19.10 -26.36
N PRO A 96 -16.97 19.73 -26.08
CA PRO A 96 -16.32 20.65 -27.02
C PRO A 96 -16.01 20.04 -28.39
N ASP A 97 -15.81 18.72 -28.47
CA ASP A 97 -15.61 17.96 -29.72
C ASP A 97 -16.93 17.68 -30.48
N GLY A 98 -18.08 18.12 -29.97
CA GLY A 98 -19.38 17.97 -30.62
C GLY A 98 -20.09 16.63 -30.36
N SER A 99 -19.47 15.71 -29.62
CA SER A 99 -20.11 14.47 -29.15
C SER A 99 -21.13 14.76 -28.05
N SER A 100 -22.22 13.99 -28.02
CA SER A 100 -23.24 14.11 -26.96
C SER A 100 -22.69 13.64 -25.62
N ILE A 101 -23.01 14.33 -24.53
CA ILE A 101 -22.65 13.93 -23.18
C ILE A 101 -23.67 12.89 -22.68
N PRO A 102 -23.26 11.63 -22.48
CA PRO A 102 -24.12 10.62 -21.87
C PRO A 102 -24.38 10.92 -20.40
N VAL A 103 -25.62 10.66 -19.96
CA VAL A 103 -26.08 10.82 -18.58
C VAL A 103 -26.64 9.50 -18.09
N ALA A 104 -26.13 9.04 -16.95
CA ALA A 104 -26.62 7.84 -16.29
C ALA A 104 -27.82 8.18 -15.38
N PHE A 105 -28.89 7.39 -15.49
CA PHE A 105 -30.07 7.44 -14.63
C PHE A 105 -30.25 6.11 -13.89
N ARG A 106 -30.71 6.17 -12.63
CA ARG A 106 -31.00 5.01 -11.78
C ARG A 106 -32.46 5.08 -11.32
N ASP A 107 -33.24 4.10 -11.72
CA ASP A 107 -34.62 3.90 -11.30
C ASP A 107 -34.63 2.95 -10.08
N ARG A 108 -35.31 3.35 -9.00
CA ARG A 108 -35.54 2.53 -7.79
C ARG A 108 -36.92 1.90 -7.81
#